data_AF-A0A8J6MH45-F1
#
_entry.id   AF-A0A8J6MH45-F1
#
_cell.length_a   1.000
_cell.length_b   1.000
_cell.length_c   1.000
_cell.angle_alpha   90.00
_cell.angle_beta   90.00
_cell.angle_gamma   90.00
#
_symmetry.space_group_name_H-M   'P 1'
#
loop_
_entity.id
_entity.type
_entity.pdbx_description
1 polymer ?
#
loop_
_entity_poly.entity_id
_entity_poly.type
_entity_poly.pdbx_seq_one_letter_code
_entity_poly.pdbx_strand_id
1 'polypeptide(L)'
;MDGSAAPRVLTRKPVFPFTAIVGQEEMKLALLLAAVEPMMGGVLALGDRGTGKSTAVRALAQLLPDMAVIAGCKYNCDPGVGCAMGCGCAGTTFVPVPVIDLPLGASEDRLVGALDLERAL
;
A
#
# COMPACT_ATOMS: atom_id res chain seq x y z
N MET A 1 1.41 -34.37 5.05
CA MET A 1 2.34 -33.59 4.22
C MET A 1 1.45 -33.09 3.09
N ASP A 2 0.85 -31.90 3.15
CA ASP A 2 1.45 -30.63 3.58
C ASP A 2 0.46 -29.75 4.35
N GLY A 3 0.96 -29.17 5.43
CA GLY A 3 0.19 -28.38 6.38
C GLY A 3 -0.34 -27.11 5.75
N SER A 4 -1.66 -26.96 5.81
CA SER A 4 -2.39 -25.71 5.64
C SER A 4 -1.65 -24.57 6.35
N ALA A 5 -1.02 -23.70 5.57
CA ALA A 5 -0.43 -22.46 6.06
C ALA A 5 -1.58 -21.52 6.42
N ALA A 6 -2.08 -21.65 7.66
CA ALA A 6 -3.03 -20.72 8.23
C ALA A 6 -2.48 -19.29 8.08
N PRO A 7 -3.30 -18.32 7.63
CA PRO A 7 -2.84 -16.95 7.46
C PRO A 7 -2.43 -16.44 8.84
N ARG A 8 -1.15 -16.09 8.99
CA ARG A 8 -0.65 -15.40 10.18
C ARG A 8 -1.41 -14.08 10.30
N VAL A 9 -2.20 -13.93 11.35
CA VAL A 9 -2.91 -12.70 11.66
C VAL A 9 -1.86 -11.62 11.95
N LEU A 10 -1.60 -10.80 10.93
CA LEU A 10 -0.78 -9.61 11.08
C LEU A 10 -1.58 -8.64 11.93
N THR A 11 -1.08 -8.33 13.12
CA THR A 11 -1.66 -7.31 13.99
C THR A 11 -1.64 -5.96 13.28
N ARG A 12 -2.76 -5.61 12.63
CA ARG A 12 -2.95 -4.30 12.01
C ARG A 12 -2.94 -3.24 13.12
N LYS A 13 -2.13 -2.20 12.94
CA LYS A 13 -2.15 -1.03 13.82
C LYS A 13 -3.59 -0.47 13.80
N PRO A 14 -4.23 -0.18 14.95
CA PRO A 14 -5.60 0.30 14.94
C PRO A 14 -5.67 1.64 14.21
N VAL A 15 -6.49 1.71 13.16
CA VAL A 15 -6.80 2.94 12.41
C VAL A 15 -8.29 3.20 12.58
N PHE A 16 -8.67 4.47 12.44
CA PHE A 16 -10.06 4.87 12.49
C PHE A 16 -10.89 4.16 11.39
N PRO A 17 -12.05 3.57 11.70
CA PRO A 17 -12.81 2.78 10.74
C PRO A 17 -13.42 3.64 9.63
N PHE A 18 -13.33 3.18 8.38
CA PHE A 18 -13.75 3.94 7.19
C PHE A 18 -15.23 4.29 7.21
N THR A 19 -16.07 3.37 7.70
CA THR A 19 -17.52 3.56 7.81
C THR A 19 -17.92 4.55 8.90
N ALA A 20 -17.06 4.81 9.89
CA ALA A 20 -17.33 5.78 10.94
C ALA A 20 -16.92 7.21 10.58
N ILE A 21 -16.33 7.42 9.40
CA ILE A 21 -16.01 8.76 8.90
C ILE A 21 -17.32 9.48 8.60
N VAL A 22 -17.57 10.59 9.29
CA VAL A 22 -18.80 11.37 9.10
C VAL A 22 -18.69 12.24 7.86
N GLY A 23 -19.70 12.18 6.99
CA GLY A 23 -19.74 12.92 5.73
C GLY A 23 -18.69 12.47 4.72
N GLN A 24 -18.25 13.39 3.86
CA GLN A 24 -17.25 13.14 2.81
C GLN A 24 -17.68 12.06 1.79
N GLU A 25 -18.97 11.99 1.49
CA GLU A 25 -19.55 10.92 0.66
C GLU A 25 -18.92 10.88 -0.75
N GLU A 26 -18.67 12.03 -1.37
CA GLU A 26 -17.98 12.11 -2.66
C GLU A 26 -16.55 11.57 -2.59
N MET A 27 -15.80 11.90 -1.53
CA MET A 27 -14.44 11.42 -1.36
C MET A 27 -14.40 9.92 -1.07
N LYS A 28 -15.30 9.41 -0.23
CA LYS A 28 -15.43 7.97 0.03
C LYS A 28 -15.74 7.21 -1.25
N LEU A 29 -16.69 7.70 -2.04
CA LEU A 29 -17.05 7.11 -3.32
C LEU A 29 -15.86 7.11 -4.28
N ALA A 30 -15.18 8.24 -4.44
CA ALA A 30 -13.99 8.35 -5.30
C ALA A 30 -12.89 7.35 -4.90
N LEU A 31 -12.63 7.20 -3.60
CA LEU A 31 -11.64 6.24 -3.09
C LEU A 31 -12.07 4.78 -3.35
N LEU A 32 -13.35 4.45 -3.19
CA LEU A 32 -13.88 3.11 -3.49
C LEU A 32 -13.78 2.81 -4.99
N LEU A 33 -14.11 3.76 -5.85
CA LEU A 33 -13.97 3.64 -7.30
C LEU A 33 -12.52 3.40 -7.71
N ALA A 34 -11.58 4.19 -7.15
CA ALA A 34 -10.15 4.03 -7.42
C ALA A 34 -9.60 2.67 -6.93
N ALA A 35 -10.20 2.08 -5.89
CA ALA A 35 -9.82 0.74 -5.42
C ALA A 35 -10.32 -0.38 -6.34
N VAL A 36 -11.42 -0.15 -7.09
CA VAL A 36 -11.99 -1.11 -8.05
C VAL A 36 -11.30 -1.03 -9.40
N GLU A 37 -11.10 0.18 -9.93
CA GLU A 37 -10.48 0.40 -11.24
C GLU A 37 -9.32 1.41 -11.13
N PRO A 38 -8.08 0.92 -10.92
CA PRO A 38 -6.90 1.77 -10.79
C PRO A 38 -6.57 2.58 -12.06
N MET A 39 -7.02 2.16 -13.24
CA MET A 39 -6.74 2.86 -14.51
C MET A 39 -7.52 4.16 -14.68
N MET A 40 -8.53 4.43 -13.84
CA MET A 40 -9.22 5.73 -13.82
C MET A 40 -8.30 6.89 -13.39
N GLY A 41 -7.16 6.59 -12.77
CA GLY A 41 -6.20 7.57 -12.30
C GLY A 41 -6.30 7.87 -10.80
N GLY A 42 -5.75 9.01 -10.39
CA GLY A 42 -5.64 9.41 -8.98
C GLY A 42 -6.84 10.23 -8.48
N VAL A 43 -7.08 10.18 -7.17
CA VAL A 43 -8.11 10.98 -6.49
C VAL A 43 -7.50 12.26 -5.92
N LEU A 44 -8.02 13.43 -6.34
CA LEU A 44 -7.65 14.72 -5.77
C LEU A 44 -8.63 15.11 -4.66
N ALA A 45 -8.21 15.00 -3.40
CA ALA A 45 -9.03 15.37 -2.24
C ALA A 45 -8.75 16.82 -1.77
N LEU A 46 -9.62 17.76 -2.16
CA LEU A 46 -9.57 19.16 -1.73
C LEU A 46 -10.24 19.37 -0.37
N GLY A 47 -9.82 20.40 0.37
CA GLY A 47 -10.36 20.71 1.70
C GLY A 47 -9.30 21.22 2.69
N ASP A 48 -9.77 21.73 3.82
CA ASP A 48 -8.89 22.34 4.83
C ASP A 48 -8.06 21.31 5.60
N ARG A 49 -7.02 21.81 6.28
CA ARG A 49 -6.24 21.00 7.22
C ARG A 49 -7.18 20.48 8.33
N GLY A 50 -7.03 19.20 8.67
CA GLY A 50 -7.82 18.57 9.74
C GLY A 50 -9.14 17.95 9.30
N THR A 51 -9.47 17.99 8.01
CA THR A 51 -10.67 17.35 7.44
C THR A 51 -10.61 15.82 7.37
N GLY A 52 -9.49 15.19 7.74
CA GLY A 52 -9.38 13.72 7.82
C GLY A 52 -9.11 13.02 6.48
N LYS A 53 -8.63 13.74 5.46
CA LYS A 53 -8.34 13.18 4.12
C LYS A 53 -7.37 11.98 4.15
N SER A 54 -6.24 12.12 4.85
CA SER A 54 -5.28 11.02 5.02
C SER A 54 -5.82 9.91 5.92
N THR A 55 -6.69 10.25 6.89
CA THR A 55 -7.39 9.28 7.73
C THR A 55 -8.29 8.37 6.88
N ALA A 56 -9.02 8.92 5.91
CA ALA A 56 -9.87 8.14 5.02
C ALA A 56 -9.10 7.16 4.14
N VAL A 57 -7.96 7.60 3.58
CA VAL A 57 -7.08 6.72 2.78
C VAL A 57 -6.56 5.55 3.62
N ARG A 58 -6.06 5.84 4.82
CA ARG A 58 -5.55 4.81 5.75
C ARG A 58 -6.65 3.86 6.23
N ALA A 59 -7.86 4.39 6.44
CA ALA A 59 -9.02 3.60 6.82
C ALA A 59 -9.46 2.65 5.70
N LEU A 60 -9.43 3.10 4.45
CA LEU A 60 -9.75 2.26 3.29
C LEU A 60 -8.76 1.11 3.13
N ALA A 61 -7.46 1.36 3.30
CA ALA A 61 -6.44 0.30 3.25
C ALA A 61 -6.70 -0.82 4.29
N GLN A 62 -7.40 -0.51 5.39
CA GLN A 62 -7.83 -1.52 6.35
C GLN A 62 -9.09 -2.31 5.95
N LEU A 63 -9.82 -1.90 4.93
CA LEU A 63 -10.91 -2.70 4.39
C LEU A 63 -10.44 -3.66 3.31
N LEU A 64 -9.34 -3.32 2.65
CA LEU A 64 -8.78 -4.15 1.58
C LEU A 64 -8.21 -5.45 2.14
N PRO A 65 -8.34 -6.57 1.38
CA PRO A 65 -7.72 -7.84 1.74
C PRO A 65 -6.20 -7.70 1.78
N ASP A 66 -5.56 -8.54 2.58
CA ASP A 66 -4.10 -8.59 2.60
C ASP A 66 -3.59 -9.07 1.23
N MET A 67 -2.50 -8.44 0.76
CA MET A 67 -1.88 -8.73 -0.52
C MET A 67 -0.87 -9.87 -0.38
N ALA A 68 -0.87 -10.80 -1.34
CA ALA A 68 0.15 -11.84 -1.43
C ALA A 68 1.45 -11.25 -2.00
N VAL A 69 2.57 -11.48 -1.29
CA VAL A 69 3.88 -10.95 -1.68
C VAL A 69 4.96 -11.99 -1.49
N ILE A 70 6.05 -11.86 -2.23
CA ILE A 70 7.24 -12.67 -2.00
C ILE A 70 7.89 -12.25 -0.66
N ALA A 71 8.15 -13.23 0.20
CA ALA A 71 8.71 -12.99 1.53
C ALA A 71 10.07 -12.28 1.45
N GLY A 72 10.21 -11.17 2.18
CA GLY A 72 11.45 -10.37 2.20
C GLY A 72 11.69 -9.49 0.97
N CYS A 73 10.75 -9.43 0.01
CA CYS A 73 10.88 -8.55 -1.15
C CYS A 73 10.62 -7.08 -0.78
N LYS A 74 11.60 -6.20 -1.02
CA LYS A 74 11.46 -4.74 -0.83
C LYS A 74 10.31 -4.12 -1.62
N TYR A 75 10.01 -4.68 -2.79
CA TYR A 75 9.02 -4.16 -3.73
C TYR A 75 7.64 -4.80 -3.57
N ASN A 76 7.47 -5.72 -2.62
CA ASN A 76 6.22 -6.48 -2.46
C ASN A 76 5.77 -7.16 -3.77
N CYS A 77 6.72 -7.73 -4.52
CA CYS A 77 6.43 -8.38 -5.80
C CYS A 77 5.37 -9.49 -5.63
N ASP A 78 4.51 -9.61 -6.63
CA ASP A 78 3.49 -10.65 -6.69
C ASP A 78 4.14 -12.04 -6.91
N PRO A 79 3.88 -13.02 -6.05
CA PRO A 79 4.43 -14.37 -6.18
C PRO A 79 4.00 -15.11 -7.45
N GLY A 80 2.89 -14.72 -8.09
CA GLY A 80 2.39 -15.34 -9.33
C GLY A 80 3.16 -14.94 -10.59
N VAL A 81 3.78 -13.77 -10.61
CA VAL A 81 4.62 -13.28 -11.72
C VAL A 81 6.13 -13.36 -11.43
N GLY A 82 6.52 -13.51 -10.16
CA GLY A 82 7.91 -13.64 -9.74
C GLY A 82 8.62 -12.30 -9.49
N CYS A 83 9.84 -12.35 -8.94
CA CYS A 83 10.60 -11.15 -8.59
C CYS A 83 11.33 -10.60 -9.84
N ALA A 84 10.75 -9.61 -10.51
CA ALA A 84 11.32 -8.99 -11.72
C ALA A 84 12.75 -8.43 -11.53
N MET A 85 13.12 -8.08 -10.29
CA MET A 85 14.42 -7.50 -9.95
C MET A 85 15.50 -8.55 -9.56
N GLY A 86 15.23 -9.85 -9.72
CA GLY A 86 16.23 -10.90 -9.44
C GLY A 86 16.62 -10.98 -7.96
N CYS A 87 15.67 -10.71 -7.06
CA CYS A 87 15.90 -10.44 -5.64
C CYS A 87 16.40 -11.64 -4.80
N GLY A 88 16.49 -12.84 -5.36
CA GLY A 88 16.80 -14.07 -4.62
C GLY A 88 15.79 -14.43 -3.53
N CYS A 89 14.61 -13.80 -3.51
CA CYS A 89 13.60 -14.05 -2.49
C CYS A 89 12.67 -15.20 -2.89
N ALA A 90 12.27 -15.97 -1.88
CA ALA A 90 11.46 -17.17 -2.03
C ALA A 90 10.40 -17.24 -0.92
N GLY A 91 9.29 -17.89 -1.23
CA GLY A 91 8.16 -18.06 -0.32
C GLY A 91 7.15 -16.92 -0.42
N THR A 92 5.92 -17.22 -0.02
CA THR A 92 4.78 -16.30 -0.08
C THR A 92 4.33 -15.94 1.32
N THR A 93 4.11 -14.66 1.55
CA THR A 93 3.44 -14.16 2.75
C THR A 93 2.33 -13.21 2.35
N PHE A 94 1.37 -13.03 3.24
CA PHE A 94 0.38 -11.97 3.11
C PHE A 94 0.87 -10.76 3.91
N VAL A 95 0.59 -9.56 3.41
CA VAL A 95 0.86 -8.29 4.11
C VAL A 95 -0.32 -7.34 3.94
N PRO A 96 -0.59 -6.45 4.91
CA PRO A 96 -1.63 -5.44 4.73
C PRO A 96 -1.26 -4.48 3.60
N VAL A 97 -2.28 -3.89 2.96
CA VAL A 97 -2.09 -2.92 1.89
C VAL A 97 -1.24 -1.73 2.40
N PRO A 98 -0.09 -1.44 1.77
CA PRO A 98 0.79 -0.38 2.23
C PRO A 98 0.21 1.00 1.88
N VAL A 99 0.31 1.92 2.83
CA VAL A 99 0.00 3.34 2.62
C VAL A 99 1.27 4.14 2.92
N ILE A 100 1.80 4.79 1.88
CA ILE A 100 3.02 5.59 1.94
C ILE A 100 2.62 7.06 1.82
N ASP A 101 3.03 7.87 2.79
CA ASP A 101 2.91 9.33 2.68
C ASP A 101 4.11 9.89 1.93
N LEU A 102 3.85 10.72 0.93
CA LEU A 102 4.87 11.47 0.22
C LEU A 102 5.04 12.86 0.87
N PRO A 103 6.13 13.12 1.61
CA PRO A 103 6.33 14.43 2.22
C PRO A 103 6.65 15.50 1.17
N LEU A 104 6.25 16.73 1.49
CA LEU A 104 6.65 17.90 0.72
C LEU A 104 8.18 18.04 0.75
N GLY A 105 8.79 18.23 -0.42
CA GLY A 105 10.24 18.34 -0.54
C GLY A 105 10.99 17.00 -0.53
N ALA A 106 10.31 15.87 -0.73
CA ALA A 106 10.99 14.61 -1.05
C ALA A 106 11.84 14.78 -2.32
N SER A 107 13.12 14.39 -2.27
CA SER A 107 13.98 14.36 -3.45
C SER A 107 13.56 13.24 -4.39
N GLU A 108 13.80 13.42 -5.69
CA GLU A 108 13.54 12.41 -6.72
C GLU A 108 14.25 11.09 -6.38
N ASP A 109 15.52 11.15 -5.97
CA ASP A 109 16.31 10.00 -5.53
C ASP A 109 15.66 9.18 -4.40
N ARG A 110 14.89 9.82 -3.52
CA ARG A 110 14.15 9.12 -2.46
C ARG A 110 12.85 8.50 -2.97
N LEU A 111 12.32 8.98 -4.09
CA LEU A 111 11.10 8.49 -4.72
C LEU A 111 11.37 7.34 -5.67
N VAL A 112 12.24 7.56 -6.65
CA VAL A 112 12.55 6.57 -7.69
C VAL A 112 13.65 5.60 -7.26
N GLY A 113 14.43 5.98 -6.24
CA GLY A 113 15.63 5.27 -5.82
C GLY A 113 16.90 5.89 -6.42
N ALA A 114 18.01 5.73 -5.71
CA ALA A 114 19.32 6.19 -6.16
C ALA A 114 20.22 5.01 -6.55
N LEU A 115 21.14 5.27 -7.48
CA LEU A 115 22.24 4.36 -7.81
C LEU A 115 23.53 4.90 -7.19
N ASP A 116 24.23 4.07 -6.43
CA ASP A 116 25.52 4.39 -5.84
C ASP A 116 26.64 4.02 -6.83
N LEU A 117 27.22 5.04 -7.48
CA LEU A 117 28.25 4.86 -8.51
C LEU A 117 29.58 4.36 -7.94
N GLU A 118 29.94 4.72 -6.71
CA GLU A 118 31.21 4.28 -6.11
C GLU A 118 31.22 2.79 -5.78
N ARG A 119 30.04 2.22 -5.49
CA ARG A 119 29.86 0.77 -5.30
C ARG A 119 29.72 -0.02 -6.60
N ALA A 120 29.50 0.65 -7.72
CA ALA A 120 29.26 0.03 -9.02
C ALA A 120 30.53 -0.09 -9.88
N LEU A 121 31.62 0.58 -9.49
CA LEU A 121 32.96 0.52 -10.09
C LEU A 121 33.85 -0.48 -9.34
#